data_AF-P91987-F1
#
_entry.id   AF-P91987-F1
#
_cell.length_a   1.000
_cell.length_b   1.000
_cell.length_c   1.000
_cell.angle_alpha   90.00
_cell.angle_beta   90.00
_cell.angle_gamma   90.00
#
_symmetry.space_group_name_H-M   'P 1'
#
loop_
_entity.id
_entity.type
_entity.pdbx_description
1 polymer ?
#
loop_
_entity_poly.entity_id
_entity_poly.type
_entity_poly.pdbx_seq_one_letter_code
_entity_poly.pdbx_strand_id
1 'polypeptide(L)'
;MTMFSKFELIVLFYGLSSLTVLIAVKCHLKNWSIQSNDESCEGDFCIVKRGTSTSPTAITQTCIIGAKMPSYNCSLDVADALQCYCGTDFCNDVNLLKSNFTILPTIECKKVLSEEYKPAACNKCKWTIDYIKYDGSLSDKFTDETVNCGDSGESADIIFDTDNVIFDRIGPNFFSDACYNVTMNPQQYTVYCRCSYPNCNDPEKGLPYPFSPPTITCYTSGYDGRVNNAKYDTPKLDYFTNYENLIKNESYYDEGIQCRGHFCFITIVDHTSSNNSYYKGCITANEQGEHRIQLGHSYLNDVPYYICDTDFCNLNIETTLKVATNSTEARDNSSKSIENLNSCLLIYILQFVFSAMVV
;
A
#
# COMPACT_ATOMS: atom_id res chain seq x y z
N MET A 1 1.95 -32.86 48.33
CA MET A 1 1.57 -33.02 46.90
C MET A 1 0.46 -32.02 46.59
N THR A 2 0.84 -30.80 46.22
CA THR A 2 -0.08 -29.84 45.62
C THR A 2 -0.23 -30.21 44.15
N MET A 3 -1.35 -30.86 43.80
CA MET A 3 -1.74 -31.10 42.40
C MET A 3 -2.05 -29.74 41.78
N PHE A 4 -1.15 -29.21 40.96
CA PHE A 4 -1.53 -28.20 39.98
C PHE A 4 -2.53 -28.85 39.02
N SER A 5 -3.73 -28.29 38.95
CA SER A 5 -4.80 -28.72 38.05
C SER A 5 -4.31 -28.65 36.60
N LYS A 6 -4.62 -29.67 35.79
CA LYS A 6 -4.28 -29.76 34.34
C LYS A 6 -4.59 -28.49 33.54
N PHE A 7 -5.48 -27.63 34.04
CA PHE A 7 -5.82 -26.35 33.43
C PHE A 7 -4.66 -25.35 33.38
N GLU A 8 -3.79 -25.28 34.39
CA GLU A 8 -2.71 -24.29 34.42
C GLU A 8 -1.58 -24.61 33.43
N LEU A 9 -1.37 -25.89 33.11
CA LEU A 9 -0.35 -26.30 32.13
C LEU A 9 -0.74 -25.95 30.70
N ILE A 10 -2.05 -25.95 30.40
CA ILE A 10 -2.57 -25.61 29.07
C ILE A 10 -2.41 -24.11 28.80
N VAL A 11 -2.65 -23.26 29.81
CA VAL A 11 -2.47 -21.79 29.68
C VAL A 11 -1.00 -21.43 29.41
N LEU A 12 -0.03 -22.15 29.99
CA LEU A 12 1.40 -21.95 29.70
C LEU A 12 1.80 -22.33 28.27
N PHE A 13 1.20 -23.39 27.69
CA PHE A 13 1.45 -23.76 26.30
C PHE A 13 0.77 -22.81 25.29
N TYR A 14 -0.38 -22.25 25.62
CA TYR A 14 -0.99 -21.18 24.83
C TYR A 14 -0.29 -19.82 25.00
N GLY A 15 0.35 -19.55 26.14
CA GLY A 15 1.11 -18.32 26.39
C GLY A 15 2.46 -18.25 25.67
N LEU A 16 3.09 -19.39 25.37
CA LEU A 16 4.37 -19.45 24.64
C LEU A 16 4.21 -19.58 23.11
N SER A 17 3.03 -19.96 22.61
CA SER A 17 2.78 -20.07 21.16
C SER A 17 2.36 -18.76 20.50
N SER A 18 2.10 -17.69 21.27
CA SER A 18 1.83 -16.35 20.74
C SER A 18 3.09 -15.50 20.51
N LEU A 19 4.29 -16.04 20.75
CA LEU A 19 5.52 -15.51 20.14
C LEU A 19 5.62 -16.09 18.72
N THR A 20 4.72 -15.67 17.83
CA THR A 20 5.11 -15.57 16.42
C THR A 20 6.23 -14.54 16.41
N VAL A 21 7.47 -15.00 16.57
CA VAL A 21 8.62 -14.25 16.11
C VAL A 21 8.29 -13.96 14.67
N LEU A 22 7.99 -12.70 14.37
CA LEU A 22 7.85 -12.21 13.01
C LEU A 22 9.26 -12.36 12.44
N ILE A 23 9.54 -13.53 11.86
CA ILE A 23 10.83 -13.80 11.24
C ILE A 23 10.79 -12.98 9.96
N ALA A 24 11.37 -11.78 10.02
CA ALA A 24 11.67 -11.03 8.83
C ALA A 24 12.58 -11.87 7.94
N VAL A 25 12.24 -11.94 6.67
CA VAL A 25 12.98 -12.65 5.63
C VAL A 25 13.95 -11.68 4.99
N LYS A 26 15.22 -12.09 4.82
CA LYS A 26 16.20 -11.33 4.05
C LYS A 26 16.01 -11.60 2.57
N CYS A 27 15.99 -10.55 1.75
CA CYS A 27 15.76 -10.64 0.31
C CYS A 27 16.91 -9.97 -0.45
N HIS A 28 17.20 -10.45 -1.66
CA HIS A 28 18.02 -9.68 -2.59
C HIS A 28 17.29 -8.39 -2.95
N LEU A 29 17.99 -7.26 -2.93
CA LEU A 29 17.51 -5.96 -3.40
C LEU A 29 18.26 -5.61 -4.67
N LYS A 30 17.56 -5.64 -5.81
CA LYS A 30 18.10 -5.26 -7.11
C LYS A 30 17.02 -4.55 -7.90
N ASN A 31 17.10 -3.22 -7.91
CA ASN A 31 16.24 -2.37 -8.71
C ASN A 31 17.07 -1.22 -9.26
N TRP A 32 17.03 -1.00 -10.58
CA TRP A 32 17.79 0.05 -11.25
C TRP A 32 17.36 1.47 -10.84
N SER A 33 16.12 1.62 -10.36
CA SER A 33 15.52 2.90 -9.97
C SER A 33 15.83 3.30 -8.53
N ILE A 34 16.44 2.42 -7.73
CA ILE A 34 16.81 2.71 -6.34
C ILE A 34 18.31 2.98 -6.31
N GLN A 35 18.71 4.14 -5.79
CA GLN A 35 20.11 4.49 -5.57
C GLN A 35 20.59 4.03 -4.17
N SER A 36 20.25 2.79 -3.80
CA SER A 36 20.68 2.21 -2.52
C SER A 36 22.05 1.58 -2.68
N ASN A 37 22.90 1.76 -1.67
CA ASN A 37 24.12 0.95 -1.53
C ASN A 37 23.82 -0.45 -0.97
N ASP A 38 22.60 -0.66 -0.48
CA ASP A 38 22.18 -1.92 0.10
C ASP A 38 21.84 -2.94 -1.01
N GLU A 39 22.46 -4.11 -0.94
CA GLU A 39 22.22 -5.24 -1.84
C GLU A 39 21.11 -6.18 -1.31
N SER A 40 20.52 -5.84 -0.16
CA SER A 40 19.51 -6.64 0.51
C SER A 40 18.52 -5.78 1.28
N CYS A 41 17.32 -6.30 1.48
CA CYS A 41 16.35 -5.72 2.40
C CYS A 41 15.63 -6.83 3.19
N GLU A 42 14.95 -6.45 4.28
CA GLU A 42 14.21 -7.38 5.15
C GLU A 42 12.72 -7.11 5.04
N GLY A 43 11.90 -8.16 5.00
CA GLY A 43 10.44 -7.99 5.03
C GLY A 43 9.66 -9.27 5.35
N ASP A 44 8.35 -9.24 5.15
CA ASP A 44 7.45 -10.38 5.41
C ASP A 44 7.70 -11.52 4.41
N PHE A 45 8.03 -11.18 3.17
CA PHE A 45 8.41 -12.11 2.10
C PHE A 45 9.20 -11.38 1.01
N CYS A 46 9.84 -12.15 0.14
CA CYS A 46 10.62 -11.64 -0.99
C CYS A 46 9.85 -11.76 -2.31
N ILE A 47 10.18 -10.86 -3.25
CA ILE A 47 9.64 -10.84 -4.61
C ILE A 47 10.78 -10.77 -5.63
N VAL A 48 10.59 -11.47 -6.75
CA VAL A 48 11.38 -11.32 -7.98
C VAL A 48 10.45 -11.22 -9.17
N LYS A 49 10.69 -10.24 -10.03
CA LYS A 49 9.93 -10.00 -11.24
C LYS A 49 10.85 -10.07 -12.45
N ARG A 50 10.41 -10.77 -13.49
CA ARG A 50 10.90 -10.64 -14.85
C ARG A 50 9.95 -9.72 -15.61
N GLY A 51 10.49 -8.75 -16.34
CA GLY A 51 9.75 -7.87 -17.22
C GLY A 51 8.96 -8.61 -18.31
N THR A 52 8.21 -7.84 -19.08
CA THR A 52 7.35 -8.30 -20.18
C THR A 52 8.15 -8.90 -21.34
N SER A 53 7.44 -9.40 -22.35
CA SER A 53 8.05 -9.89 -23.60
C SER A 53 8.96 -8.87 -24.31
N THR A 54 8.78 -7.56 -24.10
CA THR A 54 9.63 -6.50 -24.67
C THR A 54 10.88 -6.21 -23.84
N SER A 55 10.92 -6.62 -22.57
CA SER A 55 12.07 -6.47 -21.68
C SER A 55 12.31 -7.73 -20.83
N PRO A 56 12.55 -8.91 -21.46
CA PRO A 56 12.62 -10.19 -20.75
C PRO A 56 13.87 -10.33 -19.87
N THR A 57 14.87 -9.48 -20.07
CA THR A 57 16.11 -9.45 -19.27
C THR A 57 16.03 -8.50 -18.08
N ALA A 58 15.01 -7.64 -18.00
CA ALA A 58 14.79 -6.81 -16.83
C ALA A 58 14.33 -7.70 -15.69
N ILE A 59 15.20 -7.86 -14.69
CA ILE A 59 14.91 -8.59 -13.46
C ILE A 59 15.00 -7.60 -12.31
N THR A 60 13.93 -7.51 -11.52
CA THR A 60 13.90 -6.74 -10.29
C THR A 60 13.61 -7.63 -9.10
N GLN A 61 14.26 -7.33 -7.98
CA GLN A 61 14.22 -8.13 -6.75
C GLN A 61 14.05 -7.17 -5.57
N THR A 62 13.14 -7.48 -4.66
CA THR A 62 12.94 -6.71 -3.43
C THR A 62 12.28 -7.55 -2.34
N CYS A 63 11.99 -6.93 -1.20
CA CYS A 63 11.18 -7.43 -0.09
C CYS A 63 9.84 -6.70 -0.04
N ILE A 64 8.87 -7.28 0.64
CA ILE A 64 7.56 -6.66 0.90
C ILE A 64 7.29 -6.64 2.40
N ILE A 65 6.80 -5.52 2.92
CA ILE A 65 6.31 -5.39 4.30
C ILE A 65 4.89 -4.83 4.28
N GLY A 66 3.99 -5.39 5.08
CA GLY A 66 2.62 -4.91 5.25
C GLY A 66 1.61 -5.56 4.31
N ALA A 67 1.97 -6.69 3.70
CA ALA A 67 1.08 -7.47 2.85
C ALA A 67 1.17 -8.96 3.16
N LYS A 68 0.12 -9.71 2.84
CA LYS A 68 0.15 -11.17 2.92
C LYS A 68 0.78 -11.72 1.64
N MET A 69 1.69 -12.68 1.76
CA MET A 69 2.22 -13.37 0.58
C MET A 69 1.07 -14.06 -0.19
N PRO A 70 0.97 -13.89 -1.51
CA PRO A 70 -0.03 -14.59 -2.33
C PRO A 70 0.04 -16.11 -2.17
N SER A 71 -1.09 -16.80 -2.40
CA SER A 71 -1.19 -18.25 -2.21
C SER A 71 -0.45 -19.08 -3.28
N TYR A 72 0.04 -18.44 -4.33
CA TYR A 72 0.76 -19.05 -5.42
C TYR A 72 2.20 -18.50 -5.47
N ASN A 73 3.15 -19.34 -5.89
CA ASN A 73 4.57 -18.96 -5.91
C ASN A 73 4.91 -17.98 -7.03
N CYS A 74 4.27 -18.09 -8.18
CA CYS A 74 4.49 -17.21 -9.33
C CYS A 74 3.19 -16.93 -10.07
N SER A 75 3.04 -15.72 -10.60
CA SER A 75 1.97 -15.30 -11.51
C SER A 75 2.55 -14.85 -12.85
N LEU A 76 1.95 -15.32 -13.94
CA LEU A 76 2.20 -14.87 -15.30
C LEU A 76 1.02 -14.00 -15.78
N ASP A 77 1.31 -12.81 -16.29
CA ASP A 77 0.31 -11.90 -16.84
C ASP A 77 0.19 -11.97 -18.37
N VAL A 78 -0.78 -11.22 -18.93
CA VAL A 78 -1.11 -11.19 -20.36
C VAL A 78 0.00 -10.55 -21.22
N ALA A 79 0.95 -9.84 -20.60
CA ALA A 79 2.11 -9.23 -21.25
C ALA A 79 3.39 -10.08 -21.09
N ASP A 80 3.25 -11.33 -20.64
CA ASP A 80 4.32 -12.28 -20.32
C ASP A 80 5.25 -11.85 -19.17
N ALA A 81 4.84 -10.88 -18.34
CA ALA A 81 5.55 -10.55 -17.12
C ALA A 81 5.32 -11.65 -16.07
N LEU A 82 6.41 -12.07 -15.43
CA LEU A 82 6.40 -13.15 -14.44
C LEU A 82 6.84 -12.59 -13.10
N GLN A 83 5.97 -12.66 -12.09
CA GLN A 83 6.21 -12.19 -10.73
C GLN A 83 6.14 -13.37 -9.77
N CYS A 84 7.19 -13.58 -8.99
CA CYS A 84 7.31 -14.69 -8.05
C CYS A 84 7.56 -14.22 -6.61
N TYR A 85 7.09 -15.01 -5.65
CA TYR A 85 7.13 -14.75 -4.22
C TYR A 85 7.72 -15.93 -3.46
N CYS A 86 8.37 -15.65 -2.34
CA CYS A 86 8.92 -16.68 -1.46
C CYS A 86 9.20 -16.13 -0.05
N GLY A 87 9.21 -17.00 0.96
CA GLY A 87 9.26 -16.62 2.37
C GLY A 87 10.48 -17.14 3.14
N THR A 88 11.64 -17.29 2.49
CA THR A 88 12.90 -17.71 3.15
C THR A 88 14.07 -16.84 2.72
N ASP A 89 15.14 -16.77 3.52
CA ASP A 89 16.27 -15.88 3.22
C ASP A 89 16.83 -16.09 1.81
N PHE A 90 17.05 -14.98 1.10
CA PHE A 90 17.63 -14.86 -0.24
C PHE A 90 16.96 -15.77 -1.28
N CYS A 91 15.68 -16.09 -1.08
CA CYS A 91 14.92 -16.99 -1.95
C CYS A 91 14.52 -16.38 -3.28
N ASN A 92 14.47 -15.04 -3.38
CA ASN A 92 14.07 -14.32 -4.59
C ASN A 92 15.17 -14.29 -5.66
N ASP A 93 16.03 -15.30 -5.69
CA ASP A 93 17.01 -15.52 -6.74
C ASP A 93 16.34 -15.79 -8.10
N VAL A 94 17.08 -15.53 -9.18
CA VAL A 94 16.62 -15.71 -10.57
C VAL A 94 16.17 -17.14 -10.88
N ASN A 95 16.63 -18.15 -10.13
CA ASN A 95 16.16 -19.52 -10.29
C ASN A 95 14.69 -19.71 -9.89
N LEU A 96 14.14 -18.86 -9.02
CA LEU A 96 12.72 -18.92 -8.64
C LEU A 96 11.80 -18.71 -9.85
N LEU A 97 12.24 -17.93 -10.85
CA LEU A 97 11.53 -17.69 -12.11
C LEU A 97 11.34 -18.95 -12.97
N LYS A 98 11.97 -20.08 -12.62
CA LYS A 98 11.80 -21.39 -13.28
C LYS A 98 10.74 -22.27 -12.61
N SER A 99 10.10 -21.77 -11.56
CA SER A 99 9.08 -22.51 -10.79
C SER A 99 7.76 -22.60 -11.54
N ASN A 100 6.84 -23.42 -11.02
CA ASN A 100 5.46 -23.44 -11.50
C ASN A 100 4.83 -22.05 -11.31
N PHE A 101 4.08 -21.62 -12.33
CA PHE A 101 3.37 -20.34 -12.33
C PHE A 101 1.88 -20.53 -12.56
N THR A 102 1.11 -19.59 -12.01
CA THR A 102 -0.32 -19.46 -12.22
C THR A 102 -0.55 -18.42 -13.29
N ILE A 103 -1.33 -18.74 -14.33
CA ILE A 103 -1.73 -17.76 -15.33
C ILE A 103 -2.84 -16.91 -14.73
N LEU A 104 -2.64 -15.59 -14.68
CA LEU A 104 -3.65 -14.68 -14.19
C LEU A 104 -4.84 -14.65 -15.16
N PRO A 105 -6.09 -14.55 -14.65
CA PRO A 105 -7.26 -14.52 -15.51
C PRO A 105 -7.27 -13.28 -16.40
N THR A 106 -7.64 -13.45 -17.68
CA THR A 106 -7.88 -12.34 -18.59
C THR A 106 -9.34 -11.91 -18.51
N ILE A 107 -9.56 -10.61 -18.29
CA ILE A 107 -10.85 -9.94 -18.23
C ILE A 107 -10.93 -8.85 -19.29
N GLU A 108 -12.14 -8.41 -19.62
CA GLU A 108 -12.37 -7.26 -20.50
C GLU A 108 -12.42 -5.98 -19.66
N CYS A 109 -11.52 -5.04 -19.91
CA CYS A 109 -11.53 -3.69 -19.33
C CYS A 109 -11.81 -2.65 -20.41
N LYS A 110 -12.00 -1.41 -19.99
CA LYS A 110 -11.99 -0.25 -20.88
C LYS A 110 -10.56 0.30 -21.06
N LYS A 111 -10.26 0.76 -22.27
CA LYS A 111 -9.08 1.55 -22.60
C LYS A 111 -9.48 2.72 -23.50
N VAL A 112 -8.94 3.90 -23.25
CA VAL A 112 -9.12 5.05 -24.17
C VAL A 112 -8.26 4.86 -25.40
N LEU A 113 -8.89 4.80 -26.57
CA LEU A 113 -8.23 4.78 -27.88
C LEU A 113 -8.94 5.77 -28.79
N SER A 114 -8.21 6.79 -29.26
CA SER A 114 -8.77 7.84 -30.14
C SER A 114 -10.02 8.50 -29.52
N GLU A 115 -9.93 8.91 -28.25
CA GLU A 115 -11.01 9.56 -27.48
C GLU A 115 -12.25 8.69 -27.19
N GLU A 116 -12.23 7.40 -27.55
CA GLU A 116 -13.32 6.46 -27.27
C GLU A 116 -12.89 5.36 -26.29
N TYR A 117 -13.79 4.96 -25.39
CA TYR A 117 -13.59 3.78 -24.54
C TYR A 117 -13.81 2.49 -25.32
N LYS A 118 -12.72 1.75 -25.57
CA LYS A 118 -12.74 0.47 -26.27
C LYS A 118 -12.49 -0.70 -25.31
N PRO A 119 -13.08 -1.87 -25.56
CA PRO A 119 -12.76 -3.08 -24.80
C PRO A 119 -11.29 -3.47 -25.03
N ALA A 120 -10.61 -3.90 -23.97
CA ALA A 120 -9.24 -4.38 -23.98
C ALA A 120 -9.12 -5.61 -23.08
N ALA A 121 -8.37 -6.61 -23.52
CA ALA A 121 -8.06 -7.80 -22.74
C ALA A 121 -6.92 -7.49 -21.75
N CYS A 122 -7.20 -7.55 -20.45
CA CYS A 122 -6.26 -7.23 -19.38
C CYS A 122 -6.36 -8.27 -18.25
N ASN A 123 -5.41 -8.30 -17.31
CA ASN A 123 -5.60 -9.06 -16.06
C ASN A 123 -6.29 -8.24 -14.97
N LYS A 124 -6.04 -6.93 -14.95
CA LYS A 124 -6.65 -5.95 -14.03
C LYS A 124 -7.03 -4.71 -14.83
N CYS A 125 -8.14 -4.09 -14.46
CA CYS A 125 -8.53 -2.80 -15.00
C CYS A 125 -7.99 -1.68 -14.10
N LYS A 126 -7.50 -0.60 -14.70
CA LYS A 126 -6.97 0.59 -14.04
C LYS A 126 -7.83 1.81 -14.39
N TRP A 127 -8.08 2.63 -13.37
CA TRP A 127 -8.60 3.98 -13.54
C TRP A 127 -7.88 4.92 -12.59
N THR A 128 -7.24 5.95 -13.15
CA THR A 128 -6.56 7.00 -12.39
C THR A 128 -7.13 8.37 -12.71
N ILE A 129 -7.20 9.23 -11.71
CA ILE A 129 -7.55 10.64 -11.83
C ILE A 129 -6.52 11.44 -11.05
N ASP A 130 -5.70 12.20 -11.74
CA ASP A 130 -4.69 13.06 -11.17
C ASP A 130 -5.15 14.52 -11.25
N TYR A 131 -5.22 15.18 -10.11
CA TYR A 131 -5.61 16.58 -10.00
C TYR A 131 -4.53 17.39 -9.31
N ILE A 132 -4.20 18.53 -9.88
CA ILE A 132 -3.35 19.53 -9.23
C ILE A 132 -3.75 20.94 -9.65
N LYS A 133 -3.86 21.83 -8.66
CA LYS A 133 -3.99 23.26 -8.87
C LYS A 133 -2.60 23.89 -8.92
N TYR A 134 -2.32 24.69 -9.94
CA TYR A 134 -1.05 25.41 -10.05
C TYR A 134 -1.26 26.91 -9.90
N ASP A 135 -0.50 27.54 -8.99
CA ASP A 135 -0.42 29.00 -8.94
C ASP A 135 0.32 29.56 -10.17
N GLY A 136 -0.20 30.66 -10.72
CA GLY A 136 0.37 31.35 -11.88
C GLY A 136 0.23 30.68 -13.26
N SER A 137 -0.43 29.52 -13.36
CA SER A 137 -0.67 28.85 -14.65
C SER A 137 -1.85 29.48 -15.43
N LEU A 138 -1.79 29.47 -16.77
CA LEU A 138 -2.90 29.95 -17.62
C LEU A 138 -4.13 29.04 -17.56
N SER A 139 -3.93 27.76 -17.20
CA SER A 139 -5.00 26.79 -16.95
C SER A 139 -5.10 26.56 -15.45
N ASP A 140 -6.09 27.17 -14.79
CA ASP A 140 -6.24 27.17 -13.32
C ASP A 140 -6.17 25.78 -12.66
N LYS A 141 -6.39 24.70 -13.42
CA LYS A 141 -6.44 23.31 -12.95
C LYS A 141 -5.93 22.36 -14.03
N PHE A 142 -5.09 21.41 -13.64
CA PHE A 142 -4.77 20.25 -14.46
C PHE A 142 -5.50 19.04 -13.88
N THR A 143 -6.34 18.39 -14.68
CA THR A 143 -6.96 17.11 -14.35
C THR A 143 -6.63 16.17 -15.50
N ASP A 144 -5.93 15.08 -15.18
CA ASP A 144 -5.66 14.00 -16.11
C ASP A 144 -6.40 12.75 -15.66
N GLU A 145 -7.09 12.12 -16.58
CA GLU A 145 -7.89 10.93 -16.32
C GLU A 145 -7.43 9.82 -17.27
N THR A 146 -6.91 8.73 -16.70
CA THR A 146 -6.45 7.58 -17.47
C THR A 146 -7.29 6.35 -17.14
N VAL A 147 -7.91 5.79 -18.17
CA VAL A 147 -8.68 4.54 -18.11
C VAL A 147 -8.00 3.54 -19.02
N ASN A 148 -7.42 2.49 -18.43
CA ASN A 148 -6.54 1.56 -19.14
C ASN A 148 -6.53 0.17 -18.49
N CYS A 149 -5.85 -0.79 -19.11
CA CYS A 149 -5.37 -1.98 -18.42
C CYS A 149 -4.36 -1.58 -17.32
N GLY A 150 -4.23 -2.41 -16.30
CA GLY A 150 -3.00 -2.44 -15.51
C GLY A 150 -1.83 -2.85 -16.40
N ASP A 151 -0.69 -2.17 -16.29
CA ASP A 151 0.52 -2.42 -17.04
C ASP A 151 1.74 -2.68 -16.14
N SER A 152 2.85 -3.14 -16.73
CA SER A 152 4.10 -3.54 -16.07
C SER A 152 3.93 -4.36 -14.78
N GLY A 153 3.88 -3.70 -13.62
CA GLY A 153 3.79 -4.31 -12.29
C GLY A 153 2.39 -4.35 -11.69
N GLU A 154 1.39 -3.86 -12.41
CA GLU A 154 0.03 -3.63 -11.91
C GLU A 154 -0.92 -4.78 -12.27
N SER A 155 -0.46 -5.83 -12.94
CA SER A 155 -1.27 -7.01 -13.25
C SER A 155 -1.45 -7.95 -12.05
N ALA A 156 -0.46 -8.00 -11.15
CA ALA A 156 -0.40 -8.91 -10.00
C ALA A 156 -1.29 -8.46 -8.83
N ASP A 157 -1.40 -9.24 -7.75
CA ASP A 157 -2.25 -8.85 -6.61
C ASP A 157 -1.69 -7.67 -5.79
N ILE A 158 -0.36 -7.49 -5.81
CA ILE A 158 0.38 -6.39 -5.19
C ILE A 158 1.12 -5.65 -6.29
N ILE A 159 1.07 -4.32 -6.30
CA ILE A 159 1.83 -3.52 -7.28
C ILE A 159 3.33 -3.70 -7.05
N PHE A 160 4.03 -4.08 -8.11
CA PHE A 160 5.48 -4.02 -8.17
C PHE A 160 5.95 -3.50 -9.54
N ASP A 161 5.77 -2.19 -9.72
CA ASP A 161 6.10 -1.47 -10.94
C ASP A 161 7.32 -0.57 -10.73
N THR A 162 8.48 -1.15 -11.03
CA THR A 162 9.79 -0.53 -10.92
C THR A 162 10.21 0.26 -12.17
N ASP A 163 9.36 0.33 -13.19
CA ASP A 163 9.65 1.07 -14.41
C ASP A 163 9.33 2.56 -14.26
N ASN A 164 8.45 2.90 -13.31
CA ASN A 164 8.10 4.26 -12.95
C ASN A 164 9.15 4.89 -12.02
N VAL A 165 9.35 6.21 -12.15
CA VAL A 165 10.21 6.96 -11.23
C VAL A 165 9.63 6.92 -9.81
N ILE A 166 10.49 7.04 -8.79
CA ILE A 166 10.10 6.93 -7.37
C ILE A 166 8.93 7.83 -6.98
N PHE A 167 8.84 9.03 -7.55
CA PHE A 167 7.75 9.98 -7.28
C PHE A 167 6.39 9.46 -7.75
N ASP A 168 6.33 8.86 -8.94
CA ASP A 168 5.10 8.29 -9.53
C ASP A 168 4.69 6.96 -8.86
N ARG A 169 5.58 6.39 -8.05
CA ARG A 169 5.30 5.23 -7.18
C ARG A 169 4.67 5.63 -5.85
N ILE A 170 4.59 6.93 -5.54
CA ILE A 170 3.89 7.44 -4.35
C ILE A 170 2.43 7.70 -4.69
N GLY A 171 1.52 7.04 -3.96
CA GLY A 171 0.09 7.30 -4.10
C GLY A 171 -0.71 6.41 -5.07
N PRO A 172 -0.14 5.57 -5.96
CA PRO A 172 -0.87 4.44 -6.49
C PRO A 172 -1.47 3.58 -5.37
N ASN A 173 -2.56 2.89 -5.67
CA ASN A 173 -3.08 1.92 -4.71
C ASN A 173 -2.10 0.75 -4.52
N PHE A 174 -2.07 0.13 -3.36
CA PHE A 174 -1.09 -0.94 -3.11
C PHE A 174 -1.58 -2.30 -3.64
N PHE A 175 -2.89 -2.51 -3.64
CA PHE A 175 -3.51 -3.83 -3.78
C PHE A 175 -4.54 -3.88 -4.89
N SER A 176 -4.80 -5.08 -5.40
CA SER A 176 -5.95 -5.32 -6.28
C SER A 176 -7.27 -5.15 -5.54
N ASP A 177 -8.32 -4.86 -6.30
CA ASP A 177 -9.68 -4.68 -5.81
C ASP A 177 -9.79 -3.60 -4.74
N ALA A 178 -9.21 -2.44 -5.06
CA ALA A 178 -9.22 -1.28 -4.19
C ALA A 178 -9.19 0.02 -5.00
N CYS A 179 -9.78 1.08 -4.44
CA CYS A 179 -9.59 2.46 -4.87
C CYS A 179 -8.97 3.25 -3.73
N TYR A 180 -7.89 3.97 -3.99
CA TYR A 180 -7.28 4.92 -3.06
C TYR A 180 -7.41 6.34 -3.60
N ASN A 181 -7.63 7.30 -2.71
CA ASN A 181 -7.49 8.72 -2.98
C ASN A 181 -6.39 9.25 -2.07
N VAL A 182 -5.24 9.55 -2.67
CA VAL A 182 -4.03 9.98 -1.99
C VAL A 182 -3.80 11.46 -2.25
N THR A 183 -3.56 12.23 -1.20
CA THR A 183 -3.30 13.67 -1.30
C THR A 183 -2.21 14.09 -0.34
N MET A 184 -1.29 14.93 -0.83
CA MET A 184 -0.23 15.59 -0.07
C MET A 184 -0.40 17.11 -0.06
N ASN A 185 -1.57 17.61 -0.49
CA ASN A 185 -2.00 19.00 -0.41
C ASN A 185 -3.52 19.03 -0.73
N PRO A 186 -4.39 19.76 -0.02
CA PRO A 186 -5.83 19.80 -0.31
C PRO A 186 -6.19 20.28 -1.74
N GLN A 187 -5.25 20.88 -2.46
CA GLN A 187 -5.37 21.29 -3.86
C GLN A 187 -4.64 20.35 -4.83
N GLN A 188 -4.26 19.16 -4.38
CA GLN A 188 -3.74 18.05 -5.17
C GLN A 188 -4.33 16.72 -4.70
N TYR A 189 -4.69 15.83 -5.61
CA TYR A 189 -4.98 14.45 -5.24
C TYR A 189 -4.76 13.51 -6.42
N THR A 190 -4.58 12.23 -6.10
CA THR A 190 -4.52 11.12 -7.04
C THR A 190 -5.53 10.08 -6.60
N VAL A 191 -6.55 9.87 -7.41
CA VAL A 191 -7.42 8.69 -7.30
C VAL A 191 -6.80 7.59 -8.13
N TYR A 192 -6.63 6.42 -7.54
CA TYR A 192 -6.05 5.27 -8.20
C TYR A 192 -6.86 4.01 -7.85
N CYS A 193 -7.52 3.43 -8.84
CA CYS A 193 -8.37 2.25 -8.72
C CYS A 193 -7.82 1.08 -9.54
N ARG A 194 -7.74 -0.10 -8.91
CA ARG A 194 -7.50 -1.38 -9.59
C ARG A 194 -8.57 -2.38 -9.23
N CYS A 195 -9.11 -3.06 -10.23
CA CYS A 195 -10.18 -4.03 -10.06
C CYS A 195 -10.03 -5.22 -11.02
N SER A 196 -10.58 -6.37 -10.62
CA SER A 196 -10.36 -7.66 -11.28
C SER A 196 -11.61 -8.27 -11.92
N TYR A 197 -12.68 -7.48 -12.11
CA TYR A 197 -13.91 -7.92 -12.78
C TYR A 197 -14.17 -7.13 -14.08
N PRO A 198 -14.92 -7.69 -15.05
CA PRO A 198 -15.09 -7.05 -16.35
C PRO A 198 -15.69 -5.65 -16.29
N ASN A 199 -15.14 -4.73 -17.08
CA ASN A 199 -15.61 -3.36 -17.28
C ASN A 199 -15.76 -2.57 -15.97
N CYS A 200 -14.96 -2.88 -14.95
CA CYS A 200 -15.01 -2.21 -13.65
C CYS A 200 -14.39 -0.80 -13.66
N ASN A 201 -13.56 -0.48 -14.65
CA ASN A 201 -12.97 0.85 -14.84
C ASN A 201 -13.79 1.73 -15.82
N ASP A 202 -15.09 1.47 -15.94
CA ASP A 202 -16.00 2.16 -16.86
C ASP A 202 -16.48 3.50 -16.27
N PRO A 203 -16.01 4.66 -16.77
CA PRO A 203 -16.30 5.95 -16.13
C PRO A 203 -17.78 6.33 -16.17
N GLU A 204 -18.54 5.79 -17.13
CA GLU A 204 -19.99 5.99 -17.22
C GLU A 204 -20.76 5.41 -16.02
N LYS A 205 -20.14 4.49 -15.27
CA LYS A 205 -20.72 3.85 -14.08
C LYS A 205 -20.22 4.44 -12.76
N GLY A 206 -19.23 5.34 -12.81
CA GLY A 206 -18.55 5.85 -11.62
C GLY A 206 -17.54 4.85 -11.03
N LEU A 207 -16.81 5.29 -10.00
CA LEU A 207 -15.70 4.51 -9.40
C LEU A 207 -16.18 3.11 -8.96
N PRO A 208 -15.41 2.04 -9.24
CA PRO A 208 -15.78 0.67 -8.86
C PRO A 208 -15.94 0.52 -7.35
N TYR A 209 -15.17 1.28 -6.57
CA TYR A 209 -15.19 1.27 -5.11
C TYR A 209 -15.28 2.71 -4.58
N PRO A 210 -16.48 3.29 -4.48
CA PRO A 210 -16.67 4.67 -4.05
C PRO A 210 -16.16 4.93 -2.62
N PHE A 211 -15.59 6.10 -2.39
CA PHE A 211 -15.03 6.44 -1.08
C PHE A 211 -16.09 6.80 -0.04
N SER A 212 -15.92 6.31 1.19
CA SER A 212 -16.59 6.89 2.34
C SER A 212 -15.97 8.25 2.74
N PRO A 213 -16.69 9.09 3.49
CA PRO A 213 -16.14 10.37 3.95
C PRO A 213 -14.87 10.21 4.79
N PRO A 214 -13.87 11.10 4.63
CA PRO A 214 -12.68 11.14 5.47
C PRO A 214 -13.00 11.25 6.96
N THR A 215 -12.24 10.54 7.79
CA THR A 215 -12.45 10.46 9.24
C THR A 215 -11.43 11.25 10.04
N ILE A 216 -10.19 11.39 9.55
CA ILE A 216 -9.09 12.05 10.26
C ILE A 216 -8.47 13.19 9.45
N THR A 217 -7.64 13.99 10.12
CA THR A 217 -6.89 15.12 9.56
C THR A 217 -5.40 14.85 9.66
N CYS A 218 -4.63 15.17 8.61
CA CYS A 218 -3.21 14.84 8.51
C CYS A 218 -2.38 16.06 8.13
N TYR A 219 -1.13 16.07 8.57
CA TYR A 219 -0.13 17.00 8.03
C TYR A 219 0.16 16.66 6.57
N THR A 220 0.54 17.69 5.80
CA THR A 220 0.90 17.56 4.39
C THR A 220 2.32 18.03 4.13
N SER A 221 3.03 17.38 3.23
CA SER A 221 4.32 17.84 2.67
C SER A 221 4.58 17.14 1.33
N GLY A 222 5.23 17.87 0.41
CA GLY A 222 5.71 17.34 -0.86
C GLY A 222 5.03 17.89 -2.10
N TYR A 223 3.94 18.65 -1.96
CA TYR A 223 3.22 19.25 -3.09
C TYR A 223 2.98 20.77 -2.99
N ASP A 224 3.12 21.41 -1.82
CA ASP A 224 2.84 22.85 -1.72
C ASP A 224 3.77 23.70 -2.57
N GLY A 225 5.03 23.29 -2.79
CA GLY A 225 5.93 23.96 -3.73
C GLY A 225 5.42 23.97 -5.18
N ARG A 226 4.65 22.96 -5.61
CA ARG A 226 4.03 22.92 -6.94
C ARG A 226 2.73 23.71 -7.00
N VAL A 227 1.98 23.70 -5.90
CA VAL A 227 0.67 24.36 -5.80
C VAL A 227 0.81 25.87 -5.59
N ASN A 228 1.76 26.29 -4.74
CA ASN A 228 2.00 27.65 -4.29
C ASN A 228 3.49 28.01 -4.44
N ASN A 229 3.99 27.92 -5.67
CA ASN A 229 5.41 28.15 -6.00
C ASN A 229 5.93 29.51 -5.49
N ALA A 230 5.11 30.57 -5.58
CA ALA A 230 5.47 31.92 -5.16
C ALA A 230 5.85 32.02 -3.67
N LYS A 231 5.28 31.18 -2.80
CA LYS A 231 5.63 31.10 -1.37
C LYS A 231 7.07 30.68 -1.13
N TYR A 232 7.64 29.88 -2.03
CA TYR A 232 8.95 29.26 -1.85
C TYR A 232 10.04 29.89 -2.71
N ASP A 233 9.70 30.86 -3.56
CA ASP A 233 10.68 31.53 -4.41
C ASP A 233 11.62 32.40 -3.58
N THR A 234 12.93 32.33 -3.88
CA THR A 234 13.94 33.13 -3.17
C THR A 234 14.90 33.76 -4.17
N PRO A 235 15.60 34.86 -3.81
CA PRO A 235 16.60 35.45 -4.70
C PRO A 235 17.78 34.53 -5.04
N LYS A 236 17.98 33.41 -4.32
CA LYS A 236 19.15 32.54 -4.43
C LYS A 236 18.87 31.16 -5.02
N LEU A 237 17.67 30.64 -4.77
CA LEU A 237 17.21 29.33 -5.19
C LEU A 237 15.83 29.49 -5.81
N ASP A 238 15.58 28.76 -6.89
CA ASP A 238 14.23 28.59 -7.40
C ASP A 238 13.32 27.93 -6.35
N TYR A 239 12.02 28.16 -6.48
CA TYR A 239 11.02 27.68 -5.54
C TYR A 239 11.07 26.15 -5.30
N PHE A 240 11.39 25.37 -6.34
CA PHE A 240 11.36 23.91 -6.26
C PHE A 240 12.54 23.41 -5.44
N THR A 241 13.75 23.89 -5.74
CA THR A 241 14.96 23.57 -4.96
C THR A 241 14.82 24.02 -3.50
N ASN A 242 14.23 25.19 -3.24
CA ASN A 242 14.00 25.65 -1.87
C ASN A 242 13.02 24.73 -1.13
N TYR A 243 11.92 24.35 -1.77
CA TYR A 243 10.93 23.45 -1.19
C TYR A 243 11.47 22.04 -0.94
N GLU A 244 12.23 21.48 -1.87
CA GLU A 244 12.90 20.19 -1.70
C GLU A 244 13.84 20.17 -0.49
N ASN A 245 14.52 21.28 -0.21
CA ASN A 245 15.38 21.36 0.98
C ASN A 245 14.59 21.38 2.29
N LEU A 246 13.36 21.91 2.31
CA LEU A 246 12.51 21.91 3.49
C LEU A 246 12.01 20.51 3.82
N ILE A 247 11.54 19.76 2.81
CA ILE A 247 11.00 18.41 3.00
C ILE A 247 12.08 17.37 3.34
N LYS A 248 13.36 17.73 3.33
CA LYS A 248 14.43 16.88 3.89
C LYS A 248 14.41 16.80 5.42
N ASN A 249 13.72 17.72 6.09
CA ASN A 249 13.49 17.62 7.52
C ASN A 249 12.24 16.75 7.77
N GLU A 250 12.41 15.62 8.45
CA GLU A 250 11.32 14.69 8.76
C GLU A 250 10.13 15.34 9.48
N SER A 251 10.39 16.33 10.32
CA SER A 251 9.36 17.06 11.08
C SER A 251 8.76 18.24 10.33
N TYR A 252 9.24 18.56 9.11
CA TYR A 252 8.65 19.60 8.28
C TYR A 252 7.27 19.18 7.78
N TYR A 253 6.34 20.12 7.78
CA TYR A 253 5.04 20.03 7.12
C TYR A 253 4.67 21.42 6.60
N ASP A 254 3.75 21.47 5.64
CA ASP A 254 3.28 22.71 5.06
C ASP A 254 2.37 23.44 6.08
N GLU A 255 2.93 24.41 6.80
CA GLU A 255 2.21 25.14 7.84
C GLU A 255 0.88 25.72 7.34
N GLY A 256 -0.19 25.48 8.11
CA GLY A 256 -1.55 25.92 7.78
C GLY A 256 -2.25 25.11 6.69
N ILE A 257 -1.58 24.08 6.15
CA ILE A 257 -2.11 23.20 5.11
C ILE A 257 -2.26 21.79 5.69
N GLN A 258 -3.44 21.22 5.48
CA GLN A 258 -3.81 19.91 5.99
C GLN A 258 -4.74 19.23 5.00
N CYS A 259 -4.75 17.90 5.02
CA CYS A 259 -5.67 17.10 4.25
C CYS A 259 -6.47 16.16 5.17
N ARG A 260 -7.52 15.53 4.65
CA ARG A 260 -8.32 14.56 5.40
C ARG A 260 -8.41 13.24 4.66
N GLY A 261 -8.29 12.13 5.38
CA GLY A 261 -8.45 10.78 4.85
C GLY A 261 -8.94 9.78 5.89
N HIS A 262 -8.78 8.49 5.61
CA HIS A 262 -8.91 7.42 6.61
C HIS A 262 -7.59 7.15 7.33
N PHE A 263 -6.47 7.43 6.65
CA PHE A 263 -5.12 7.23 7.17
C PHE A 263 -4.26 8.46 6.88
N CYS A 264 -3.30 8.72 7.77
CA CYS A 264 -2.17 9.60 7.51
C CYS A 264 -0.96 8.74 7.16
N PHE A 265 -0.09 9.26 6.31
CA PHE A 265 1.19 8.63 6.02
C PHE A 265 2.34 9.61 6.08
N ILE A 266 3.52 9.07 6.36
CA ILE A 266 4.81 9.62 5.95
C ILE A 266 5.49 8.58 5.07
N THR A 267 6.09 9.02 3.97
CA THR A 267 6.91 8.18 3.11
C THR A 267 8.25 8.83 2.84
N ILE A 268 9.26 8.00 2.63
CA ILE A 268 10.63 8.43 2.39
C ILE A 268 10.97 8.15 0.94
N VAL A 269 11.33 9.20 0.22
CA VAL A 269 11.98 9.07 -1.09
C VAL A 269 13.47 9.23 -0.87
N ASP A 270 14.19 8.13 -1.07
CA ASP A 270 15.64 8.14 -1.11
C ASP A 270 16.10 8.66 -2.48
N HIS A 271 16.68 9.86 -2.50
CA HIS A 271 17.37 10.36 -3.71
C HIS A 271 18.83 9.87 -3.76
N THR A 272 19.44 9.62 -2.60
CA THR A 272 20.81 9.12 -2.32
C THR A 272 20.93 8.89 -0.78
N SER A 273 21.87 8.06 -0.30
CA SER A 273 22.06 7.68 1.11
C SER A 273 22.12 8.78 2.19
N SER A 274 22.14 10.07 1.83
CA SER A 274 22.08 11.21 2.76
C SER A 274 21.05 12.29 2.40
N ASN A 275 20.22 12.11 1.36
CA ASN A 275 19.18 13.07 0.94
C ASN A 275 17.81 12.41 0.89
N ASN A 276 17.29 12.04 2.06
CA ASN A 276 15.91 11.58 2.18
C ASN A 276 14.96 12.78 2.11
N SER A 277 13.95 12.69 1.25
CA SER A 277 12.82 13.62 1.21
C SER A 277 11.61 12.97 1.86
N TYR A 278 10.96 13.68 2.78
CA TYR A 278 9.82 13.20 3.56
C TYR A 278 8.52 13.79 3.03
N TYR A 279 7.71 12.92 2.45
CA TYR A 279 6.40 13.25 1.92
C TYR A 279 5.33 12.85 2.93
N LYS A 280 4.35 13.71 3.15
CA LYS A 280 3.28 13.51 4.12
C LYS A 280 1.94 13.78 3.47
N GLY A 281 0.96 12.96 3.80
CA GLY A 281 -0.37 13.15 3.29
C GLY A 281 -1.37 12.25 3.94
N CYS A 282 -2.50 12.10 3.26
CA CYS A 282 -3.58 11.23 3.69
C CYS A 282 -4.06 10.32 2.57
N ILE A 283 -4.59 9.18 2.99
CA ILE A 283 -5.14 8.14 2.12
C ILE A 283 -6.60 7.94 2.54
N THR A 284 -7.52 8.13 1.60
CA THR A 284 -8.88 7.60 1.71
C THR A 284 -8.94 6.34 0.88
N ALA A 285 -9.14 5.19 1.51
CA ALA A 285 -9.15 3.90 0.83
C ALA A 285 -10.53 3.24 0.90
N ASN A 286 -10.90 2.55 -0.18
CA ASN A 286 -11.94 1.55 -0.20
C ASN A 286 -11.34 0.25 -0.75
N GLU A 287 -11.16 -0.75 0.11
CA GLU A 287 -10.49 -2.01 -0.17
C GLU A 287 -11.49 -3.16 -0.10
N GLN A 288 -11.64 -3.92 -1.19
CA GLN A 288 -12.55 -5.06 -1.31
C GLN A 288 -11.81 -6.41 -1.42
N GLY A 289 -10.54 -6.40 -1.82
CA GLY A 289 -9.71 -7.62 -1.98
C GLY A 289 -9.33 -8.35 -0.68
N GLU A 290 -8.32 -9.22 -0.73
CA GLU A 290 -7.80 -9.92 0.47
C GLU A 290 -6.78 -9.10 1.28
N HIS A 291 -6.19 -8.08 0.66
CA HIS A 291 -5.19 -7.22 1.28
C HIS A 291 -5.80 -5.92 1.80
N ARG A 292 -5.27 -5.42 2.90
CA ARG A 292 -5.67 -4.18 3.55
C ARG A 292 -4.43 -3.42 3.99
N ILE A 293 -4.50 -2.09 3.98
CA ILE A 293 -3.49 -1.23 4.59
C ILE A 293 -3.31 -1.64 6.06
N GLN A 294 -2.08 -1.97 6.42
CA GLN A 294 -1.68 -2.19 7.80
C GLN A 294 -1.14 -0.88 8.39
N LEU A 295 -1.36 -0.69 9.69
CA LEU A 295 -0.79 0.45 10.40
C LEU A 295 0.67 0.15 10.77
N GLY A 296 1.50 1.18 10.79
CA GLY A 296 2.93 1.09 11.08
C GLY A 296 3.75 1.13 9.81
N HIS A 297 4.89 0.44 9.82
CA HIS A 297 5.80 0.40 8.68
C HIS A 297 5.30 -0.58 7.61
N SER A 298 5.35 -0.14 6.36
CA SER A 298 5.10 -0.95 5.17
C SER A 298 6.14 -0.61 4.11
N TYR A 299 6.51 -1.58 3.30
CA TYR A 299 7.47 -1.42 2.22
C TYR A 299 6.84 -2.05 0.99
N LEU A 300 6.23 -1.20 0.17
CA LEU A 300 5.34 -1.58 -0.92
C LEU A 300 5.76 -0.82 -2.17
N ASN A 301 5.92 -1.53 -3.28
CA ASN A 301 6.41 -0.96 -4.54
C ASN A 301 7.76 -0.21 -4.41
N ASP A 302 8.64 -0.71 -3.54
CA ASP A 302 9.92 -0.10 -3.14
C ASP A 302 9.82 1.29 -2.49
N VAL A 303 8.65 1.60 -1.93
CA VAL A 303 8.42 2.84 -1.20
C VAL A 303 8.17 2.50 0.28
N PRO A 304 8.98 3.02 1.21
CA PRO A 304 8.73 2.87 2.65
C PRO A 304 7.61 3.82 3.08
N TYR A 305 6.50 3.26 3.53
CA TYR A 305 5.40 3.99 4.13
C TYR A 305 5.34 3.74 5.63
N TYR A 306 5.01 4.79 6.38
CA TYR A 306 4.62 4.68 7.77
C TYR A 306 3.21 5.25 7.89
N ILE A 307 2.26 4.40 8.28
CA ILE A 307 0.83 4.68 8.20
C ILE A 307 0.20 4.64 9.59
N CYS A 308 -0.66 5.61 9.89
CA CYS A 308 -1.40 5.71 11.15
C CYS A 308 -2.82 6.25 10.91
N ASP A 309 -3.70 6.10 11.90
CA ASP A 309 -5.15 6.33 11.75
C ASP A 309 -5.75 7.31 12.78
N THR A 310 -4.96 8.25 13.31
CA THR A 310 -5.45 9.31 14.20
C THR A 310 -5.08 10.70 13.68
N ASP A 311 -5.79 11.73 14.14
CA ASP A 311 -5.47 13.11 13.73
C ASP A 311 -4.00 13.45 13.96
N PHE A 312 -3.36 14.03 12.94
CA PHE A 312 -2.01 14.58 12.95
C PHE A 312 -0.91 13.60 13.40
N CYS A 313 -1.15 12.29 13.29
CA CYS A 313 -0.20 11.27 13.71
C CYS A 313 1.06 11.19 12.84
N ASN A 314 1.02 11.73 11.62
CA ASN A 314 2.14 11.73 10.67
C ASN A 314 3.14 12.88 10.86
N LEU A 315 3.22 13.48 12.06
CA LEU A 315 4.19 14.53 12.38
C LEU A 315 5.63 14.07 12.09
N ASN A 316 5.99 12.88 12.56
CA ASN A 316 7.26 12.20 12.33
C ASN A 316 7.08 10.68 12.46
N ILE A 317 8.09 9.91 12.06
CA ILE A 317 8.07 8.44 12.02
C ILE A 317 7.87 7.85 13.41
N GLU A 318 8.57 8.37 14.42
CA GLU A 318 8.44 7.90 15.81
C GLU A 318 6.99 8.03 16.31
N THR A 319 6.36 9.18 16.08
CA THR A 319 4.96 9.43 16.46
C THR A 319 4.02 8.50 15.69
N THR A 320 4.24 8.35 14.39
CA THR A 320 3.45 7.49 13.50
C THR A 320 3.44 6.05 14.00
N LEU A 321 4.62 5.50 14.27
CA LEU A 321 4.79 4.11 14.74
C LEU A 321 4.17 3.91 16.12
N LYS A 322 4.38 4.85 17.05
CA LYS A 322 3.79 4.77 18.40
C LYS A 322 2.26 4.73 18.35
N VAL A 323 1.65 5.57 17.52
CA VAL A 323 0.19 5.59 17.33
C VAL A 323 -0.29 4.29 16.68
N ALA A 324 0.37 3.85 15.62
CA ALA A 324 0.03 2.62 14.92
C ALA A 324 0.01 1.40 15.85
N THR A 325 1.03 1.23 16.69
CA THR A 325 1.09 0.13 17.66
C THR A 325 -0.10 0.16 18.62
N ASN A 326 -0.41 1.33 19.18
CA ASN A 326 -1.56 1.47 20.09
C ASN A 326 -2.89 1.14 19.41
N SER A 327 -3.07 1.56 18.15
CA SER A 327 -4.27 1.26 17.35
C SER A 327 -4.39 -0.23 17.03
N THR A 328 -3.29 -0.89 16.66
CA THR A 328 -3.27 -2.33 16.38
C THR A 328 -3.61 -3.14 17.63
N GLU A 329 -3.03 -2.80 18.78
CA GLU A 329 -3.34 -3.45 20.06
C GLU A 329 -4.83 -3.28 20.46
N ALA A 330 -5.40 -2.09 20.23
CA ALA A 330 -6.82 -1.85 20.48
C ALA A 330 -7.73 -2.71 19.58
N ARG A 331 -7.39 -2.85 18.30
CA ARG A 331 -8.12 -3.70 17.34
C ARG A 331 -8.05 -5.17 17.74
N ASP A 332 -6.88 -5.68 18.11
CA ASP A 332 -6.69 -7.07 18.54
C ASP A 332 -7.41 -7.40 19.86
N ASN A 333 -7.45 -6.46 20.80
CA ASN A 333 -8.22 -6.64 22.03
C ASN A 333 -9.74 -6.65 21.76
N SER A 334 -10.20 -5.85 20.80
CA SER A 334 -11.62 -5.84 20.40
C SER A 334 -12.05 -7.13 19.69
N SER A 335 -11.21 -7.68 18.80
CA SER A 335 -11.48 -8.94 18.11
C SER A 335 -11.53 -10.11 19.08
N LYS A 336 -10.55 -10.22 20.00
CA LYS A 336 -10.55 -11.22 21.09
C LYS A 336 -11.77 -11.11 21.98
N SER A 337 -12.24 -9.89 22.27
CA SER A 337 -13.45 -9.67 23.07
C SER A 337 -14.70 -10.19 22.36
N ILE A 338 -14.82 -9.97 21.04
CA ILE A 338 -15.92 -10.48 20.22
C ILE A 338 -15.86 -12.01 20.10
N GLU A 339 -14.68 -12.60 19.89
CA GLU A 339 -14.49 -14.05 19.86
C GLU A 339 -14.87 -14.72 21.18
N ASN A 340 -14.50 -14.11 22.30
CA ASN A 340 -14.91 -14.56 23.64
C ASN A 340 -16.42 -14.46 23.84
N LEU A 341 -17.05 -13.38 23.36
CA LEU A 341 -18.51 -13.20 23.42
C LEU A 341 -19.24 -14.25 22.57
N ASN A 342 -18.78 -14.50 21.34
CA ASN A 342 -19.34 -15.53 20.46
C ASN A 342 -19.15 -16.94 21.04
N SER A 343 -17.98 -17.22 21.62
CA SER A 343 -17.72 -18.48 22.32
C SER A 343 -18.64 -18.66 23.51
N CYS A 344 -18.85 -17.62 24.33
CA CYS A 344 -19.81 -17.63 25.43
C CYS A 344 -21.24 -17.86 24.93
N LEU A 345 -21.67 -17.16 23.88
CA LEU A 345 -23.01 -17.32 23.31
C LEU A 345 -23.24 -18.74 22.79
N LEU A 346 -22.24 -19.33 22.12
CA LEU A 346 -22.28 -20.70 21.63
C LEU A 346 -22.43 -21.71 22.78
N ILE A 347 -21.69 -21.50 23.88
CA ILE A 347 -21.79 -22.32 25.09
C ILE A 347 -23.20 -22.19 25.72
N TYR A 348 -23.74 -20.97 25.81
CA TYR A 348 -25.09 -20.75 26.34
C TYR A 348 -26.17 -21.39 25.47
N ILE A 349 -26.09 -21.29 24.14
CA ILE A 349 -27.02 -21.95 23.22
C ILE A 349 -26.94 -23.48 23.39
N LEU A 350 -25.73 -24.04 23.48
CA LEU A 350 -25.53 -25.47 23.72
C LEU A 350 -26.13 -25.93 25.06
N GLN A 351 -25.96 -25.15 26.14
CA GLN A 351 -26.58 -25.44 27.44
C GLN A 351 -28.11 -25.36 27.39
N PHE A 352 -28.67 -24.39 26.67
CA PHE A 352 -30.11 -24.22 26.55
C PHE A 352 -30.74 -25.36 25.73
N VAL A 353 -30.11 -25.76 24.62
CA VAL A 353 -30.53 -26.93 23.83
C VAL A 353 -30.47 -28.20 24.68
N PHE A 354 -29.40 -28.40 25.44
CA PHE A 354 -29.30 -29.53 26.37
C PHE A 354 -30.41 -29.52 27.43
N SER A 355 -30.75 -28.34 27.97
CA SER A 355 -31.80 -28.22 29.00
C SER A 355 -33.20 -28.43 28.40
N ALA A 356 -33.45 -27.98 27.17
CA ALA A 356 -34.72 -28.15 26.47
C ALA A 356 -34.95 -29.58 25.97
N MET A 357 -33.90 -30.38 25.72
CA MET A 357 -34.03 -31.80 25.37
C MET A 357 -34.30 -32.69 26.58
N VAL A 358 -34.15 -32.18 27.80
CA VAL A 358 -34.30 -32.94 29.06
C VAL A 358 -35.69 -32.73 29.71
N VAL A 359 -36.57 -31.94 29.08
CA VAL A 359 -38.00 -31.81 29.42
C VAL A 359 -38.82 -32.47 28.32
#